data_AF-R5B7X6-F1
#
_entry.id   AF-R5B7X6-F1
#
_cell.length_a   1.000
_cell.length_b   1.000
_cell.length_c   1.000
_cell.angle_alpha   90.00
_cell.angle_beta   90.00
_cell.angle_gamma   90.00
#
_symmetry.space_group_name_H-M   'P 1'
#
loop_
_entity.id
_entity.type
_entity.pdbx_description
1 polymer ?
#
loop_
_entity_poly.entity_id
_entity_poly.type
_entity_poly.pdbx_seq_one_letter_code
_entity_poly.pdbx_strand_id
1 'polypeptide(L)'
;MLDEVGSMERELYHIGTSGYGITLLCENIYSYSDITYMVFSVDNRSGISYQVTDATFVVESRRQSKRTVAYDQTVFPKSRYGNISAGPGAKGRLVYSFDKMTLSKDQVLRVYFYENGGQRNLVMTVSPNDINKAKSLAGKR
;
A
#
# COMPACT_ATOMS: atom_id res chain seq x y z
N MET A 1 0.63 18.40 1.25
CA MET A 1 1.42 17.22 0.83
C MET A 1 0.59 15.95 0.72
N LEU A 2 0.01 15.39 1.80
CA LEU A 2 -0.77 14.14 1.68
C LEU A 2 -2.00 14.27 0.75
N ASP A 3 -2.76 15.35 0.88
CA ASP A 3 -3.91 15.66 0.02
C ASP A 3 -3.48 15.84 -1.45
N GLU A 4 -2.46 16.66 -1.68
CA GLU A 4 -1.84 16.87 -2.99
C GLU A 4 -1.41 15.55 -3.65
N VAL A 5 -0.66 14.69 -2.93
CA VAL A 5 -0.28 13.36 -3.39
C VAL A 5 -1.51 12.48 -3.64
N GLY A 6 -2.54 12.59 -2.81
CA GLY A 6 -3.81 11.89 -2.96
C GLY A 6 -4.52 12.21 -4.26
N SER A 7 -4.41 13.46 -4.72
CA SER A 7 -5.00 13.95 -5.97
C SER A 7 -4.22 13.60 -7.25
N MET A 8 -2.98 13.12 -7.14
CA MET A 8 -2.13 12.85 -8.31
C MET A 8 -2.67 11.68 -9.15
N GLU A 9 -2.54 11.76 -10.46
CA GLU A 9 -2.90 10.63 -11.33
C GLU A 9 -2.06 9.39 -11.02
N ARG A 10 -2.61 8.22 -11.31
CA ARG A 10 -1.94 6.93 -11.15
C ARG A 10 -0.76 6.85 -12.11
N GLU A 11 0.41 6.44 -11.62
CA GLU A 11 1.61 6.22 -12.44
C GLU A 11 2.17 4.79 -12.31
N LEU A 12 1.75 4.00 -11.31
CA LEU A 12 2.12 2.59 -11.15
C LEU A 12 0.97 1.65 -11.51
N TYR A 13 1.25 0.68 -12.38
CA TYR A 13 0.21 -0.18 -12.97
C TYR A 13 0.33 -1.67 -12.64
N HIS A 14 1.41 -2.11 -12.00
CA HIS A 14 1.71 -3.53 -11.78
C HIS A 14 1.54 -4.00 -10.33
N ILE A 15 1.17 -3.11 -9.41
CA ILE A 15 1.01 -3.44 -7.98
C ILE A 15 -0.47 -3.38 -7.61
N GLY A 16 -1.02 -4.55 -7.29
CA GLY A 16 -2.41 -4.67 -6.89
C GLY A 16 -2.81 -6.09 -6.56
N THR A 17 -4.04 -6.25 -6.12
CA THR A 17 -4.66 -7.53 -5.81
C THR A 17 -6.16 -7.42 -6.05
N SER A 18 -6.83 -8.55 -6.24
CA SER A 18 -8.27 -8.59 -6.46
C SER A 18 -8.87 -9.84 -5.85
N GLY A 19 -10.05 -9.70 -5.27
CA GLY A 19 -10.77 -10.78 -4.61
C GLY A 19 -12.10 -10.28 -4.07
N TYR A 20 -13.07 -11.18 -3.89
CA TYR A 20 -14.40 -10.83 -3.34
C TYR A 20 -15.16 -9.75 -4.13
N GLY A 21 -14.86 -9.57 -5.41
CA GLY A 21 -15.41 -8.48 -6.23
C GLY A 21 -14.78 -7.10 -5.95
N ILE A 22 -13.66 -7.06 -5.24
CA ILE A 22 -12.92 -5.84 -4.89
C ILE A 22 -11.58 -5.87 -5.61
N THR A 23 -11.19 -4.74 -6.20
CA THR A 23 -9.85 -4.50 -6.72
C THR A 23 -9.15 -3.49 -5.82
N LEU A 24 -7.95 -3.82 -5.36
CA LEU A 24 -7.12 -2.94 -4.53
C LEU A 24 -5.78 -2.72 -5.23
N LEU A 25 -5.38 -1.46 -5.39
CA LEU A 25 -4.19 -1.07 -6.14
C LEU A 25 -3.26 -0.22 -5.28
N CYS A 26 -1.95 -0.36 -5.48
CA CYS A 26 -1.00 0.69 -5.11
C CYS A 26 -0.72 1.50 -6.37
N GLU A 27 -1.25 2.72 -6.41
CA GLU A 27 -1.28 3.55 -7.62
C GLU A 27 -0.03 4.40 -7.78
N ASN A 28 0.59 4.81 -6.67
CA ASN A 28 1.79 5.63 -6.67
C ASN A 28 2.65 5.33 -5.45
N ILE A 29 3.97 5.41 -5.64
CA ILE A 29 4.96 5.45 -4.57
C ILE A 29 5.92 6.59 -4.85
N TYR A 30 5.99 7.52 -3.90
CA TYR A 30 6.78 8.73 -4.02
C TYR A 30 7.74 8.90 -2.86
N SER A 31 8.84 9.62 -3.09
CA SER A 31 9.75 10.05 -2.03
C SER A 31 9.99 11.57 -2.07
N TYR A 32 10.00 12.19 -0.90
CA TYR A 32 10.37 13.60 -0.73
C TYR A 32 10.83 13.86 0.69
N SER A 33 11.98 14.53 0.86
CA SER A 33 12.51 14.93 2.18
C SER A 33 12.54 13.79 3.20
N ASP A 34 13.07 12.63 2.80
CA ASP A 34 13.12 11.40 3.60
C ASP A 34 11.75 10.88 4.10
N ILE A 35 10.66 11.26 3.42
CA ILE A 35 9.33 10.68 3.59
C ILE A 35 8.98 9.86 2.35
N THR A 36 8.43 8.67 2.57
CA THR A 36 7.85 7.82 1.53
C THR A 36 6.34 7.96 1.55
N TYR A 37 5.71 8.23 0.41
CA TYR A 37 4.26 8.29 0.27
C TYR A 37 3.78 7.13 -0.59
N MET A 38 2.70 6.48 -0.16
CA MET A 38 2.06 5.39 -0.92
C MET A 38 0.58 5.70 -1.09
N VAL A 39 0.11 5.70 -2.34
CA VAL A 39 -1.29 5.94 -2.69
C VAL A 39 -1.95 4.62 -3.03
N PHE A 40 -3.07 4.33 -2.37
CA PHE A 40 -3.86 3.13 -2.57
C PHE A 40 -5.27 3.50 -3.02
N SER A 41 -5.85 2.67 -3.90
CA SER A 41 -7.25 2.78 -4.28
C SER A 41 -7.96 1.44 -4.19
N VAL A 42 -9.27 1.52 -3.91
CA VAL A 42 -10.21 0.40 -3.96
C VAL A 42 -11.26 0.69 -5.01
N ASP A 43 -11.61 -0.31 -5.80
CA ASP A 43 -12.83 -0.38 -6.62
C ASP A 43 -13.65 -1.58 -6.13
N ASN A 44 -14.77 -1.32 -5.45
CA ASN A 44 -15.64 -2.36 -4.92
C ASN A 44 -16.81 -2.59 -5.89
N ARG A 45 -16.76 -3.68 -6.63
CA ARG A 45 -17.84 -4.12 -7.53
C ARG A 45 -18.73 -5.21 -6.93
N SER A 46 -18.52 -5.54 -5.66
CA SER A 46 -19.36 -6.48 -4.94
C SER A 46 -20.66 -5.83 -4.48
N GLY A 47 -21.65 -6.65 -4.11
CA GLY A 47 -22.93 -6.17 -3.57
C GLY A 47 -22.85 -5.73 -2.10
N ILE A 48 -21.69 -5.81 -1.44
CA ILE A 48 -21.53 -5.56 0.00
C ILE A 48 -20.40 -4.55 0.24
N SER A 49 -20.66 -3.54 1.06
CA SER A 49 -19.67 -2.53 1.48
C SER A 49 -18.39 -3.17 2.01
N TYR A 50 -17.22 -2.68 1.60
CA TYR A 50 -15.92 -3.07 2.13
C TYR A 50 -15.41 -1.96 3.04
N GLN A 51 -15.42 -2.19 4.34
CA GLN A 51 -15.04 -1.21 5.36
C GLN A 51 -13.68 -1.60 5.94
N VAL A 52 -12.69 -0.72 5.82
CA VAL A 52 -11.33 -0.93 6.33
C VAL A 52 -10.90 0.30 7.12
N THR A 53 -10.42 0.08 8.34
CA THR A 53 -9.88 1.16 9.16
C THR A 53 -8.49 1.56 8.68
N ASP A 54 -7.53 0.63 8.72
CA ASP A 54 -6.15 0.85 8.30
C ASP A 54 -5.54 -0.40 7.66
N ALA A 55 -4.56 -0.18 6.78
CA ALA A 55 -3.72 -1.24 6.28
C ALA A 55 -2.59 -1.58 7.28
N THR A 56 -2.17 -2.84 7.27
CA THR A 56 -0.98 -3.31 7.99
C THR A 56 0.18 -3.48 7.02
N PHE A 57 1.35 -2.99 7.40
CA PHE A 57 2.56 -2.98 6.58
C PHE A 57 3.63 -3.83 7.25
N VAL A 58 4.13 -4.84 6.55
CA VAL A 58 5.13 -5.78 7.09
C VAL A 58 6.25 -5.95 6.08
N VAL A 59 7.48 -5.64 6.48
CA VAL A 59 8.67 -6.01 5.71
C VAL A 59 8.98 -7.46 6.02
N GLU A 60 8.82 -8.33 5.02
CA GLU A 60 9.10 -9.76 5.12
C GLU A 60 10.42 -10.07 4.40
N SER A 61 11.29 -10.85 5.04
CA SER A 61 12.51 -11.36 4.41
C SER A 61 12.26 -12.75 3.83
N ARG A 62 12.51 -12.96 2.54
CA ARG A 62 12.48 -14.29 1.93
C ARG A 62 13.55 -15.17 2.58
N ARG A 63 13.15 -16.37 3.00
CA ARG A 63 14.09 -17.37 3.50
C ARG A 63 15.02 -17.80 2.37
N GLN A 64 16.29 -17.44 2.46
CA GLN A 64 17.33 -17.90 1.52
C GLN A 64 17.64 -19.40 1.67
N SER A 65 17.30 -20.02 2.81
CA SER A 65 17.46 -21.47 3.02
C SER A 65 16.45 -22.01 4.05
N LYS A 66 16.29 -23.35 4.12
CA LYS A 66 15.47 -24.02 5.15
C LYS A 66 15.93 -23.75 6.59
N ARG A 67 17.14 -23.24 6.80
CA ARG A 67 17.75 -22.96 8.11
C ARG A 67 17.73 -21.48 8.50
N THR A 68 17.33 -20.60 7.60
CA THR A 68 17.32 -19.15 7.85
C THR A 68 15.99 -18.74 8.50
N VAL A 69 16.08 -18.07 9.64
CA VAL A 69 14.92 -17.47 10.33
C VAL A 69 14.32 -16.39 9.44
N ALA A 70 13.01 -16.44 9.21
CA ALA A 70 12.31 -15.32 8.56
C ALA A 70 12.23 -14.17 9.56
N TYR A 71 12.60 -12.97 9.13
CA TYR A 71 12.42 -11.76 9.91
C TYR A 71 11.30 -10.93 9.27
N ASP A 72 10.26 -10.72 10.06
CA ASP A 72 9.12 -9.89 9.72
C ASP A 72 9.16 -8.65 10.62
N GLN A 73 9.14 -7.47 10.01
CA GLN A 73 9.13 -6.19 10.72
C GLN A 73 7.90 -5.39 10.34
N THR A 74 7.04 -5.12 11.32
CA THR A 74 5.92 -4.19 11.13
C THR A 74 6.45 -2.77 10.93
N VAL A 75 5.93 -2.09 9.91
CA VAL A 75 6.21 -0.69 9.63
C VAL A 75 4.95 0.11 9.91
N PHE A 76 5.09 1.24 10.60
CA PHE A 76 3.95 2.08 10.98
C PHE A 76 3.91 3.35 10.13
N PRO A 77 2.74 3.73 9.60
CA PRO A 77 2.60 5.01 8.92
C PRO A 77 2.71 6.16 9.92
N LYS A 78 3.36 7.25 9.52
CA LYS A 78 3.41 8.51 10.28
C LYS A 78 2.08 9.25 10.25
N SER A 79 1.39 9.18 9.12
CA SER A 79 0.16 9.91 8.86
C SER A 79 -0.59 9.29 7.68
N ARG A 80 -1.87 9.61 7.58
CA ARG A 80 -2.76 9.15 6.51
C ARG A 80 -3.73 10.25 6.07
N TYR A 81 -4.22 10.16 4.85
CA TYR A 81 -5.25 11.05 4.32
C TYR A 81 -6.15 10.33 3.31
N GLY A 82 -7.46 10.53 3.43
CA GLY A 82 -8.47 9.85 2.61
C GLY A 82 -9.14 8.68 3.34
N ASN A 83 -9.88 7.86 2.58
CA ASN A 83 -10.57 6.68 3.08
C ASN A 83 -10.60 5.60 1.99
N ILE A 84 -10.08 4.42 2.32
CA ILE A 84 -10.03 3.28 1.40
C ILE A 84 -11.34 2.47 1.37
N SER A 85 -12.20 2.66 2.37
CA SER A 85 -13.50 1.98 2.45
C SER A 85 -14.39 2.37 1.28
N ALA A 86 -15.15 1.40 0.76
CA ALA A 86 -16.01 1.61 -0.40
C ALA A 86 -17.32 0.83 -0.29
N GLY A 87 -18.44 1.51 -0.50
CA GLY A 87 -19.75 0.88 -0.68
C GLY A 87 -19.84 0.05 -1.98
N PRO A 88 -20.98 -0.63 -2.23
CA PRO A 88 -21.23 -1.33 -3.48
C PRO A 88 -21.11 -0.41 -4.69
N GLY A 89 -20.34 -0.80 -5.70
CA GLY A 89 -20.10 -0.01 -6.92
C GLY A 89 -19.26 1.25 -6.72
N ALA A 90 -18.72 1.48 -5.53
CA ALA A 90 -17.99 2.70 -5.18
C ALA A 90 -16.47 2.49 -5.19
N LYS A 91 -15.75 3.62 -5.20
CA LYS A 91 -14.30 3.66 -5.08
C LYS A 91 -13.88 4.37 -3.79
N GLY A 92 -12.77 3.91 -3.23
CA GLY A 92 -12.10 4.52 -2.09
C GLY A 92 -10.64 4.83 -2.46
N ARG A 93 -10.04 5.80 -1.77
CA ARG A 93 -8.64 6.19 -2.00
C ARG A 93 -8.02 6.70 -0.71
N LEU A 94 -6.80 6.26 -0.44
CA LEU A 94 -6.09 6.53 0.81
C LEU A 94 -4.60 6.70 0.53
N VAL A 95 -4.00 7.68 1.20
CA VAL A 95 -2.55 7.91 1.16
C VAL A 95 -1.97 7.65 2.54
N TYR A 96 -0.85 6.96 2.59
CA TYR A 96 -0.01 6.83 3.79
C TYR A 96 1.33 7.51 3.56
N SER A 97 1.89 8.09 4.63
CA SER A 97 3.28 8.53 4.67
C SER A 97 4.08 7.74 5.70
N PHE A 98 5.34 7.46 5.38
CA PHE A 98 6.29 6.73 6.22
C PHE A 98 7.61 7.49 6.29
N ASP A 99 8.43 7.23 7.31
CA ASP A 99 9.85 7.54 7.18
C ASP A 99 10.43 6.83 5.95
N LYS A 100 11.50 7.38 5.38
CA LYS A 100 12.22 6.76 4.28
C LYS A 100 12.57 5.34 4.65
N MET A 101 12.21 4.43 3.76
CA MET A 101 12.54 3.02 3.89
C MET A 101 13.22 2.54 2.61
N THR A 102 14.09 1.56 2.78
CA THR A 102 14.74 0.84 1.69
C THR A 102 14.61 -0.65 1.94
N LEU A 103 14.41 -1.43 0.89
CA LEU A 103 14.35 -2.89 0.99
C LEU A 103 15.59 -3.51 0.35
N SER A 104 16.14 -4.56 0.97
CA SER A 104 17.14 -5.40 0.32
C SER A 104 16.50 -6.30 -0.75
N LYS A 105 17.31 -6.94 -1.61
CA LYS A 105 16.82 -7.78 -2.72
C LYS A 105 15.94 -8.96 -2.27
N ASP A 106 16.13 -9.42 -1.04
CA ASP A 106 15.38 -10.56 -0.47
C ASP A 106 14.21 -10.10 0.39
N GLN A 107 14.02 -8.80 0.58
CA GLN A 107 12.90 -8.26 1.30
C GLN A 107 11.74 -7.92 0.37
N VAL A 108 10.54 -7.94 0.91
CA VAL A 108 9.36 -7.36 0.27
C VAL A 108 8.55 -6.62 1.33
N LEU A 109 7.79 -5.62 0.92
CA LEU A 109 6.77 -5.05 1.78
C LEU A 109 5.43 -5.71 1.46
N ARG A 110 4.85 -6.42 2.42
CA ARG A 110 3.46 -6.86 2.37
C ARG A 110 2.55 -5.76 2.91
N VAL A 111 1.45 -5.56 2.21
CA VAL A 111 0.40 -4.65 2.63
C VAL A 111 -0.90 -5.43 2.72
N TYR A 112 -1.48 -5.44 3.92
CA TYR A 112 -2.70 -6.17 4.24
C TYR A 112 -3.84 -5.18 4.50
N PHE A 113 -4.97 -5.38 3.84
CA PHE A 113 -6.21 -4.68 4.10
C PHE A 113 -7.23 -5.67 4.65
N TYR A 114 -7.53 -5.55 5.94
CA TYR A 114 -8.49 -6.39 6.65
C TYR A 114 -9.84 -5.67 6.74
N GLU A 115 -10.90 -6.36 6.38
CA GLU A 115 -12.25 -5.83 6.59
C GLU A 115 -12.60 -5.75 8.08
N ASN A 116 -13.12 -4.59 8.50
CA ASN A 116 -13.64 -4.37 9.84
C ASN A 116 -14.82 -5.31 10.12
N GLY A 117 -14.67 -6.22 11.09
CA GLY A 117 -15.73 -7.17 11.49
C GLY A 117 -16.09 -8.20 10.42
N GLY A 118 -15.30 -8.29 9.34
CA GLY A 118 -15.50 -9.24 8.24
C GLY A 118 -14.37 -10.26 8.15
N GLN A 119 -14.48 -11.16 7.17
CA GLN A 119 -13.45 -12.18 6.88
C GLN A 119 -12.70 -11.92 5.57
N ARG A 120 -13.05 -10.86 4.83
CA ARG A 120 -12.35 -10.50 3.58
C ARG A 120 -11.02 -9.85 3.91
N ASN A 121 -9.95 -10.41 3.35
CA ASN A 121 -8.62 -9.81 3.40
C ASN A 121 -8.06 -9.68 1.99
N LEU A 122 -7.38 -8.58 1.72
CA LEU A 122 -6.64 -8.39 0.49
C LEU A 122 -5.19 -8.10 0.84
N VAL A 123 -4.28 -8.86 0.22
CA VAL A 123 -2.85 -8.70 0.40
C VAL A 123 -2.21 -8.39 -0.94
N MET A 124 -1.29 -7.43 -0.93
CA MET A 124 -0.39 -7.17 -2.06
C MET A 124 1.06 -7.19 -1.60
N THR A 125 1.95 -7.35 -2.58
CA THR A 125 3.40 -7.33 -2.37
C THR A 125 4.00 -6.18 -3.16
N VAL A 126 4.73 -5.32 -2.46
CA VAL A 126 5.52 -4.24 -3.06
C VAL A 126 6.99 -4.68 -3.07
N SER A 127 7.62 -4.64 -4.24
CA SER A 127 8.98 -5.14 -4.41
C SER A 127 10.03 -4.12 -3.96
N PRO A 128 11.29 -4.54 -3.74
CA PRO A 128 12.38 -3.61 -3.49
C PRO A 128 12.57 -2.58 -4.58
N ASN A 129 12.33 -2.94 -5.84
CA ASN A 129 12.46 -1.97 -6.95
C ASN A 129 11.41 -0.87 -6.84
N ASP A 130 10.19 -1.20 -6.44
CA ASP A 130 9.10 -0.23 -6.32
C ASP A 130 9.37 0.78 -5.19
N ILE A 131 9.92 0.31 -4.06
CA ILE A 131 10.31 1.15 -2.93
C ILE A 131 11.56 1.96 -3.24
N ASN A 132 12.65 1.29 -3.64
CA ASN A 132 13.96 1.92 -3.76
C ASN A 132 14.07 2.85 -4.97
N LYS A 133 13.18 2.71 -5.95
CA LYS A 133 13.10 3.59 -7.13
C LYS A 133 11.83 4.46 -7.13
N ALA A 134 11.23 4.67 -5.96
CA ALA A 134 10.10 5.58 -5.80
C ALA A 134 10.41 6.95 -6.43
N LYS A 135 9.42 7.50 -7.15
CA LYS A 135 9.61 8.75 -7.89
C LYS A 135 9.76 9.93 -6.92
N SER A 136 10.71 10.82 -7.19
CA SER A 136 10.90 12.04 -6.39
C SER A 136 9.81 13.08 -6.69
N LEU A 137 9.23 13.69 -5.65
CA LEU A 137 8.27 14.80 -5.81
C LEU A 137 8.94 16.18 -5.86
N ALA A 138 10.26 16.26 -5.74
CA ALA A 138 11.00 17.53 -5.66
C ALA A 138 10.89 18.43 -6.93
N GLY A 139 10.25 17.96 -8.01
CA GLY A 139 10.11 18.69 -9.27
C GLY A 139 8.71 19.27 -9.57
N LYS A 140 7.73 19.19 -8.65
CA LYS A 140 6.36 19.71 -8.86
C LYS A 140 6.02 20.92 -7.99
N ARG A 141 6.90 21.92 -7.94
CA ARG A 141 6.56 23.27 -7.44
C ARG A 141 6.21 24.18 -8.59
#